data_AF-A0A8C4N696-F1
#
_entry.id   AF-A0A8C4N696-F1
#
_cell.length_a   1.000
_cell.length_b   1.000
_cell.length_c   1.000
_cell.angle_alpha   90.00
_cell.angle_beta   90.00
_cell.angle_gamma   90.00
#
_symmetry.space_group_name_H-M   'P 1'
#
loop_
_entity.id
_entity.type
_entity.pdbx_description
1 polymer ?
#
loop_
_entity_poly.entity_id
_entity_poly.type
_entity_poly.pdbx_seq_one_letter_code
_entity_poly.pdbx_strand_id
1 'polypeptide(L)'
;MLEELDEAVQFEVSMGNYGNKFDSTCKPLASVTQFSRVVFDGCNYYFLPWIDKKPVISLSCFWEDINFRLHMLNRIIFTCDRLARKLKDLQFAMKAKLPEQQLASVWLSLVDQLIEDCSEPLVIAPDVSTITPLDLKMLKVRNQVLKNIFSAASKMRHEATQLEETLSAIQDWLDCLKNIAEEPQNSMPDVTIWMLVGSKRVAYCRIPAYDILNGPGKAIGKHCGTTQTIFLKPLPDEKKQDNIPAQLRVRFWLGLASEEKKINEATEGKLAVFVETVKTCECASTSALHACRNVKSYFQLFMK
;
A
#
# COMPACT_ATOMS: atom_id res chain seq x y z
N MET A 1 22.76 17.29 -14.96
CA MET A 1 23.77 17.46 -13.90
C MET A 1 23.05 18.28 -12.84
N LEU A 2 22.72 17.70 -11.67
CA LEU A 2 22.14 18.48 -10.59
C LEU A 2 23.19 19.54 -10.23
N GLU A 3 22.87 20.82 -10.45
CA GLU A 3 23.68 21.93 -9.94
C GLU A 3 24.00 21.64 -8.46
N GLU A 4 25.22 21.96 -8.04
CA GLU A 4 25.70 21.73 -6.68
C GLU A 4 24.60 22.15 -5.69
N LEU A 5 23.94 21.17 -5.07
CA LEU A 5 22.93 21.38 -4.05
C LEU A 5 23.65 21.92 -2.81
N ASP A 6 23.91 23.22 -2.81
CA ASP A 6 24.50 23.92 -1.67
C ASP A 6 23.52 23.95 -0.47
N GLU A 7 22.23 23.72 -0.77
CA GLU A 7 21.14 23.63 0.19
C GLU A 7 20.90 22.20 0.70
N ALA A 8 20.58 22.10 1.99
CA ALA A 8 20.29 20.81 2.62
C ALA A 8 18.95 20.23 2.15
N VAL A 9 18.93 18.90 2.02
CA VAL A 9 17.76 18.12 1.64
C VAL A 9 17.04 17.58 2.88
N GLN A 10 15.72 17.56 2.82
CA GLN A 10 14.83 17.00 3.85
C GLN A 10 13.69 16.23 3.17
N PHE A 11 13.19 15.17 3.80
CA PHE A 11 11.96 14.50 3.36
C PHE A 11 10.84 14.77 4.35
N GLU A 12 9.67 15.13 3.84
CA GLU A 12 8.43 15.29 4.61
C GLU A 12 7.48 14.15 4.27
N VAL A 13 6.79 13.62 5.27
CA VAL A 13 5.69 12.68 5.08
C VAL A 13 4.40 13.32 5.54
N SER A 14 3.38 13.34 4.69
CA SER A 14 2.07 13.89 5.01
C SER A 14 0.95 12.92 4.64
N MET A 15 -0.17 12.99 5.36
CA MET A 15 -1.39 12.23 5.06
C MET A 15 -2.60 13.17 5.21
N GLY A 16 -3.14 13.62 4.07
CA GLY A 16 -3.99 14.81 4.04
C GLY A 16 -3.23 16.03 4.60
N ASN A 17 -3.87 16.75 5.51
CA ASN A 17 -3.26 17.92 6.17
C ASN A 17 -2.29 17.54 7.31
N TYR A 18 -2.39 16.32 7.84
CA TYR A 18 -1.50 15.86 8.91
C TYR A 18 -0.08 15.68 8.39
N GLY A 19 0.88 16.33 9.05
CA GLY A 19 2.30 16.28 8.68
C GLY A 19 2.70 17.25 7.56
N ASN A 20 1.78 18.03 7.02
CA ASN A 20 2.12 19.12 6.11
C ASN A 20 2.78 20.27 6.90
N LYS A 21 4.08 20.52 6.69
CA LYS A 21 4.85 21.54 7.42
C LYS A 21 4.38 22.98 7.13
N PHE A 22 3.70 23.18 6.00
CA PHE A 22 3.22 24.50 5.56
C PHE A 22 1.76 24.77 5.92
N ASP A 23 1.08 23.81 6.56
CA ASP A 23 -0.31 23.96 6.97
C ASP A 23 -0.39 24.27 8.48
N SER A 24 -1.14 25.31 8.82
CA SER A 24 -1.39 25.73 10.20
C SER A 24 -2.74 25.26 10.76
N THR A 25 -3.55 24.55 9.96
CA THR A 25 -4.88 24.07 10.39
C THR A 25 -4.80 22.85 11.32
N CYS A 26 -3.73 22.07 11.23
CA CYS A 26 -3.49 20.88 12.04
C CYS A 26 -2.40 21.15 13.09
N LYS A 27 -2.40 20.36 14.18
CA LYS A 27 -1.31 20.41 15.17
C LYS A 27 0.03 20.08 14.49
N PRO A 28 1.12 20.80 14.81
CA PRO A 28 2.45 20.47 14.29
C PRO A 28 2.84 19.03 14.66
N LEU A 29 3.31 18.27 13.67
CA LEU A 29 3.81 16.91 13.84
C LEU A 29 5.28 16.86 13.42
N ALA A 30 6.04 15.95 14.02
CA ALA A 30 7.39 15.62 13.59
C ALA A 30 7.34 14.78 12.29
N SER A 31 6.98 15.44 11.20
CA SER A 31 6.71 14.83 9.89
C SER A 31 7.88 14.89 8.92
N VAL A 32 9.03 15.40 9.36
CA VAL A 32 10.19 15.65 8.51
C VAL A 32 11.46 14.97 9.01
N THR A 33 12.32 14.54 8.10
CA THR A 33 13.67 14.05 8.45
C THR A 33 14.56 15.21 8.92
N GLN A 34 15.71 14.91 9.53
CA GLN A 34 16.72 15.95 9.73
C GLN A 34 17.24 16.46 8.38
N PHE A 35 17.66 17.72 8.34
CA PHE A 35 18.37 18.29 7.19
C PHE A 35 19.68 17.53 6.99
N SER A 36 19.96 17.14 5.76
CA SER A 36 21.19 16.44 5.41
C SER A 36 21.71 16.92 4.06
N ARG A 37 23.03 17.06 3.94
CA ARG A 37 23.67 17.41 2.68
C ARG A 37 23.89 16.15 1.87
N VAL A 38 23.67 16.27 0.56
CA VAL A 38 23.95 15.20 -0.38
C VAL A 38 25.45 15.00 -0.51
N VAL A 39 25.87 13.74 -0.57
CA VAL A 39 27.25 13.35 -0.80
C VAL A 39 27.31 12.67 -2.17
N PHE A 40 28.27 13.07 -2.99
CA PHE A 40 28.52 12.41 -4.27
C PHE A 40 29.37 11.16 -4.06
N ASP A 41 28.97 10.05 -4.67
CA ASP A 41 29.68 8.76 -4.59
C ASP A 41 31.00 8.72 -5.37
N GLY A 42 31.32 9.79 -6.11
CA GLY A 42 32.51 9.89 -6.96
C GLY A 42 32.34 9.26 -8.34
N CYS A 43 31.16 8.71 -8.64
CA CYS A 43 30.86 8.01 -9.89
C CYS A 43 29.64 8.60 -10.58
N ASN A 44 28.43 8.31 -10.09
CA ASN A 44 27.18 8.56 -10.81
C ASN A 44 26.05 9.09 -9.93
N TYR A 45 26.11 8.91 -8.61
CA TYR A 45 24.95 9.14 -7.74
C TYR A 45 25.26 10.03 -6.53
N TYR A 46 24.26 10.83 -6.18
CA TYR A 46 24.20 11.52 -4.91
C TYR A 46 23.39 10.69 -3.93
N PHE A 47 23.84 10.59 -2.69
CA PHE A 47 23.14 9.87 -1.62
C PHE A 47 23.12 10.69 -0.33
N LEU A 48 22.21 10.35 0.58
CA LEU A 48 22.22 10.88 1.94
C LEU A 48 22.88 9.87 2.88
N PRO A 49 23.93 10.26 3.63
CA PRO A 49 24.68 9.36 4.50
C PRO A 49 23.92 9.11 5.81
N TRP A 50 22.75 8.47 5.74
CA TRP A 50 22.01 8.03 6.93
C TRP A 50 22.62 6.80 7.61
N ILE A 51 23.60 6.15 6.96
CA ILE A 51 24.44 5.04 7.45
C ILE A 51 23.70 4.15 8.48
N ASP A 52 24.00 4.30 9.76
CA ASP A 52 23.52 3.54 10.89
C ASP A 52 22.31 4.20 11.61
N LYS A 53 21.98 5.45 11.29
CA LYS A 53 20.85 6.21 11.85
C LYS A 53 19.80 6.54 10.79
N LYS A 54 18.93 5.55 10.51
CA LYS A 54 17.83 5.69 9.56
C LYS A 54 16.70 6.52 10.16
N PRO A 55 16.23 7.59 9.48
CA PRO A 55 15.15 8.39 10.01
C PRO A 55 13.84 7.61 10.06
N VAL A 56 13.09 7.82 11.15
CA VAL A 56 11.76 7.27 11.36
C VAL A 56 10.81 8.45 11.57
N ILE A 57 9.73 8.48 10.79
CA ILE A 57 8.67 9.47 10.90
C ILE A 57 7.41 8.76 11.38
N SER A 58 6.79 9.30 12.42
CA SER A 58 5.52 8.80 12.98
C SER A 58 4.49 9.90 12.91
N LEU A 59 3.40 9.65 12.18
CA LEU A 59 2.26 10.56 12.08
C LEU A 59 1.11 10.00 12.91
N SER A 60 0.48 10.85 13.72
CA SER A 60 -0.81 10.54 14.37
C SER A 60 -1.88 11.42 13.72
N CYS A 61 -2.86 10.78 13.10
CA CYS A 61 -3.89 11.40 12.27
C CYS A 61 -5.28 10.98 12.77
N PHE A 62 -6.29 11.84 12.54
CA PHE A 62 -7.68 11.50 12.85
C PHE A 62 -8.49 11.47 11.56
N TRP A 63 -8.92 10.26 11.18
CA TRP A 63 -9.74 10.01 9.99
C TRP A 63 -10.89 9.09 10.37
N GLU A 64 -11.93 9.07 9.52
CA GLU A 64 -13.02 8.10 9.63
C GLU A 64 -12.46 6.67 9.58
N ASP A 65 -12.92 5.79 10.47
CA ASP A 65 -12.55 4.38 10.42
C ASP A 65 -13.33 3.68 9.29
N ILE A 66 -12.70 3.61 8.12
CA ILE A 66 -13.18 2.88 6.95
C ILE A 66 -12.41 1.58 6.72
N ASN A 67 -11.77 1.02 7.75
CA ASN A 67 -10.93 -0.18 7.61
C ASN A 67 -11.69 -1.35 7.01
N PHE A 68 -12.98 -1.52 7.33
CA PHE A 68 -13.80 -2.58 6.73
C PHE A 68 -13.86 -2.48 5.19
N ARG A 69 -13.93 -1.26 4.62
CA ARG A 69 -13.89 -1.04 3.17
C ARG A 69 -12.52 -1.40 2.60
N LEU A 70 -11.46 -0.87 3.22
CA LEU A 70 -10.08 -1.05 2.75
C LEU A 70 -9.59 -2.51 2.90
N HIS A 71 -9.99 -3.21 3.96
CA HIS A 71 -9.69 -4.63 4.17
C HIS A 71 -10.38 -5.50 3.11
N MET A 72 -11.65 -5.23 2.79
CA MET A 72 -12.34 -5.92 1.69
C MET A 72 -11.66 -5.65 0.34
N LEU A 73 -11.29 -4.40 0.07
CA LEU A 73 -10.53 -4.02 -1.12
C LEU A 73 -9.21 -4.80 -1.21
N ASN A 74 -8.41 -4.81 -0.14
CA ASN A 74 -7.12 -5.50 -0.10
C ASN A 74 -7.26 -7.02 -0.31
N ARG A 75 -8.31 -7.65 0.21
CA ARG A 75 -8.58 -9.09 -0.04
C ARG A 75 -8.80 -9.36 -1.54
N ILE A 76 -9.55 -8.49 -2.22
CA ILE A 76 -9.78 -8.63 -3.67
C ILE A 76 -8.48 -8.38 -4.44
N ILE A 77 -7.73 -7.32 -4.11
CA ILE A 77 -6.44 -7.01 -4.73
C ILE A 77 -5.46 -8.16 -4.55
N PHE A 78 -5.41 -8.76 -3.36
CA PHE A 78 -4.59 -9.94 -3.08
C PHE A 78 -4.91 -11.08 -4.03
N THR A 79 -6.19 -11.40 -4.22
CA THR A 79 -6.65 -12.41 -5.18
C THR A 79 -6.26 -12.04 -6.61
N CYS A 80 -6.46 -10.79 -7.03
CA CYS A 80 -6.06 -10.28 -8.35
C CYS A 80 -4.56 -10.48 -8.61
N ASP A 81 -3.71 -10.02 -7.69
CA ASP A 81 -2.25 -10.05 -7.86
C ASP A 81 -1.71 -11.49 -7.87
N ARG A 82 -2.29 -12.37 -7.05
CA ARG A 82 -1.92 -13.78 -7.03
C ARG A 82 -2.36 -14.51 -8.28
N LEU A 83 -3.59 -14.27 -8.75
CA LEU A 83 -4.09 -14.82 -10.02
C LEU A 83 -3.27 -14.33 -11.21
N ALA A 84 -2.98 -13.03 -11.27
CA ALA A 84 -2.17 -12.44 -12.35
C ALA A 84 -0.75 -13.02 -12.40
N ARG A 85 -0.12 -13.30 -11.25
CA ARG A 85 1.19 -13.97 -11.20
C ARG A 85 1.12 -15.40 -11.72
N LYS A 86 0.20 -16.21 -11.20
CA LYS A 86 0.02 -17.61 -11.64
C LYS A 86 -0.35 -17.71 -13.12
N LEU A 87 -1.16 -16.79 -13.63
CA LEU A 87 -1.51 -16.72 -15.04
C LEU A 87 -0.28 -16.42 -15.91
N LYS A 88 0.58 -15.49 -15.48
CA LYS A 88 1.86 -15.23 -16.15
C LYS A 88 2.78 -16.45 -16.14
N ASP A 89 2.85 -17.18 -15.02
CA ASP A 89 3.65 -18.40 -14.91
C ASP A 89 3.17 -19.47 -15.91
N LEU A 90 1.85 -19.65 -16.04
CA LEU A 90 1.25 -20.56 -17.01
C LEU A 90 1.54 -20.13 -18.46
N GLN A 91 1.35 -18.85 -18.78
CA GLN A 91 1.69 -18.30 -20.10
C GLN A 91 3.18 -18.47 -20.44
N PHE A 92 4.06 -18.29 -19.45
CA PHE A 92 5.49 -18.53 -19.62
C PHE A 92 5.80 -20.02 -19.88
N ALA A 93 5.20 -20.93 -19.10
CA ALA A 93 5.35 -22.37 -19.28
C ALA A 93 4.90 -22.83 -20.68
N MET A 94 3.80 -22.27 -21.20
CA MET A 94 3.33 -22.54 -22.56
C MET A 94 4.31 -22.05 -23.62
N LYS A 95 4.82 -20.83 -23.48
CA LYS A 95 5.84 -20.26 -24.38
C LYS A 95 7.13 -21.07 -24.38
N ALA A 96 7.52 -21.58 -23.21
CA ALA A 96 8.67 -22.46 -23.04
C ALA A 96 8.43 -23.89 -23.57
N LYS A 97 7.21 -24.22 -24.02
CA LYS A 97 6.81 -25.56 -24.50
C LYS A 97 7.15 -26.67 -23.50
N LEU A 98 6.85 -26.43 -22.22
CA LEU A 98 7.05 -27.44 -21.19
C LEU A 98 6.22 -28.70 -21.48
N PRO A 99 6.65 -29.88 -20.98
CA PRO A 99 5.89 -31.11 -21.12
C PRO A 99 4.46 -30.96 -20.60
N GLU A 100 3.51 -31.65 -21.23
CA GLU A 100 2.08 -31.57 -20.92
C GLU A 100 1.76 -31.83 -19.43
N GLN A 101 2.48 -32.78 -18.82
CA GLN A 101 2.34 -33.07 -17.37
C GLN A 101 2.71 -31.86 -16.49
N GLN A 102 3.74 -31.10 -16.87
CA GLN A 102 4.15 -29.90 -16.13
C GLN A 102 3.14 -28.77 -16.35
N LEU A 103 2.66 -28.57 -17.58
CA LEU A 103 1.60 -27.60 -17.88
C LEU A 103 0.33 -27.88 -17.09
N ALA A 104 -0.11 -29.15 -17.05
CA ALA A 104 -1.25 -29.57 -16.26
C ALA A 104 -1.03 -29.28 -14.77
N SER A 105 0.17 -29.53 -14.23
CA SER A 105 0.47 -29.23 -12.82
C SER A 105 0.40 -27.73 -12.49
N VAL A 106 0.90 -26.86 -13.39
CA VAL A 106 0.86 -25.40 -13.22
C VAL A 106 -0.58 -24.90 -13.31
N TRP A 107 -1.34 -25.41 -14.27
CA TRP A 107 -2.76 -25.10 -14.45
C TRP A 107 -3.60 -25.53 -13.24
N LEU A 108 -3.43 -26.77 -12.76
CA LEU A 108 -4.11 -27.28 -11.57
C LEU A 108 -3.80 -26.42 -10.35
N SER A 109 -2.52 -26.07 -10.15
CA SER A 109 -2.10 -25.18 -9.06
C SER A 109 -2.75 -23.79 -9.16
N LEU A 110 -2.93 -23.25 -10.37
CA LEU A 110 -3.61 -21.97 -10.58
C LEU A 110 -5.10 -22.07 -10.21
N VAL A 111 -5.80 -23.07 -10.72
CA VAL A 111 -7.25 -23.23 -10.51
C VAL A 111 -7.57 -23.55 -9.04
N ASP A 112 -6.85 -24.49 -8.43
CA ASP A 112 -6.99 -24.82 -7.00
C ASP A 112 -6.76 -23.57 -6.15
N GLN A 113 -5.80 -22.74 -6.55
CA GLN A 113 -5.53 -21.50 -5.85
C GLN A 113 -6.66 -20.48 -5.94
N LEU A 114 -7.22 -20.32 -7.13
CA LEU A 114 -8.33 -19.42 -7.37
C LEU A 114 -9.58 -19.85 -6.59
N ILE A 115 -9.85 -21.16 -6.55
CA ILE A 115 -10.94 -21.74 -5.76
C ILE A 115 -10.76 -21.40 -4.27
N GLU A 116 -9.56 -21.60 -3.72
CA GLU A 116 -9.25 -21.25 -2.33
C GLU A 116 -9.49 -19.75 -2.07
N ASP A 117 -9.02 -18.87 -2.96
CA ASP A 117 -9.12 -17.43 -2.80
C ASP A 117 -10.54 -16.89 -2.90
N CYS A 118 -11.39 -17.51 -3.71
CA CYS A 118 -12.80 -17.15 -3.86
C CYS A 118 -13.75 -17.89 -2.89
N SER A 119 -13.23 -18.83 -2.10
CA SER A 119 -14.05 -19.67 -1.20
C SER A 119 -14.59 -18.89 0.02
N GLU A 120 -13.82 -17.93 0.52
CA GLU A 120 -14.19 -17.15 1.70
C GLU A 120 -15.00 -15.90 1.34
N PRO A 121 -16.22 -15.74 1.87
CA PRO A 121 -16.99 -14.52 1.62
C PRO A 121 -16.33 -13.29 2.27
N LEU A 122 -16.59 -12.14 1.66
CA LEU A 122 -16.37 -10.84 2.30
C LEU A 122 -17.46 -10.63 3.34
N VAL A 123 -17.06 -10.13 4.52
CA VAL A 123 -17.96 -9.89 5.66
C VAL A 123 -17.69 -8.52 6.24
N ILE A 124 -18.75 -7.88 6.73
CA ILE A 124 -18.66 -6.67 7.53
C ILE A 124 -19.07 -7.05 8.95
N ALA A 125 -18.26 -6.65 9.93
CA ALA A 125 -18.55 -6.94 11.33
C ALA A 125 -19.80 -6.17 11.80
N PRO A 126 -20.62 -6.76 12.71
CA PRO A 126 -21.90 -6.17 13.12
C PRO A 126 -21.75 -4.89 13.96
N ASP A 127 -20.57 -4.63 14.50
CA ASP A 127 -20.25 -3.48 15.37
C ASP A 127 -19.81 -2.23 14.59
N VAL A 128 -19.76 -2.28 13.26
CA VAL A 128 -19.38 -1.13 12.43
C VAL A 128 -20.55 -0.15 12.34
N SER A 129 -20.44 0.99 13.02
CA SER A 129 -21.47 2.03 13.06
C SER A 129 -21.49 2.96 11.84
N THR A 130 -20.45 2.91 10.99
CA THR A 130 -20.26 3.79 9.81
C THR A 130 -20.72 3.17 8.49
N ILE A 131 -21.44 2.04 8.53
CA ILE A 131 -21.94 1.33 7.34
C ILE A 131 -23.00 2.18 6.62
N THR A 132 -22.89 2.26 5.29
CA THR A 132 -23.84 2.93 4.42
C THR A 132 -24.66 1.92 3.58
N PRO A 133 -25.80 2.34 2.99
CA PRO A 133 -26.55 1.48 2.06
C PRO A 133 -25.74 1.05 0.82
N LEU A 134 -24.78 1.88 0.38
CA LEU A 134 -23.90 1.54 -0.74
C LEU A 134 -22.91 0.45 -0.36
N ASP A 135 -22.35 0.47 0.86
CA ASP A 135 -21.49 -0.59 1.38
C ASP A 135 -22.16 -1.97 1.29
N LEU A 136 -23.45 -2.05 1.68
CA LEU A 136 -24.22 -3.30 1.61
C LEU A 136 -24.47 -3.77 0.18
N LYS A 137 -24.75 -2.83 -0.74
CA LYS A 137 -24.90 -3.16 -2.17
C LYS A 137 -23.58 -3.63 -2.79
N MET A 138 -22.48 -2.95 -2.49
CA MET A 138 -21.15 -3.32 -2.95
C MET A 138 -20.72 -4.68 -2.40
N LEU A 139 -20.94 -4.93 -1.11
CA LEU A 139 -20.70 -6.23 -0.49
C LEU A 139 -21.46 -7.35 -1.22
N LYS A 140 -22.74 -7.13 -1.53
CA LYS A 140 -23.56 -8.09 -2.28
C LYS A 140 -22.98 -8.37 -3.67
N VAL A 141 -22.62 -7.33 -4.42
CA VAL A 141 -22.03 -7.47 -5.76
C VAL A 141 -20.69 -8.20 -5.70
N ARG A 142 -19.77 -7.77 -4.84
CA ARG A 142 -18.45 -8.40 -4.66
C ARG A 142 -18.58 -9.88 -4.31
N ASN A 143 -19.44 -10.22 -3.35
CA ASN A 143 -19.70 -11.61 -2.98
C ASN A 143 -20.37 -12.43 -4.09
N GLN A 144 -21.25 -11.84 -4.89
CA GLN A 144 -21.86 -12.54 -6.02
C GLN A 144 -20.80 -12.89 -7.08
N VAL A 145 -19.91 -11.95 -7.41
CA VAL A 145 -18.82 -12.18 -8.36
C VAL A 145 -17.87 -13.27 -7.86
N LEU A 146 -17.44 -13.20 -6.59
CA LEU A 146 -16.57 -14.23 -5.99
C LEU A 146 -17.22 -15.61 -6.03
N LYS A 147 -18.51 -15.73 -5.69
CA LYS A 147 -19.25 -17.00 -5.75
C LYS A 147 -19.39 -17.53 -7.17
N ASN A 148 -19.63 -16.65 -8.15
CA ASN A 148 -19.72 -17.05 -9.55
C ASN A 148 -18.37 -17.60 -10.05
N ILE A 149 -17.26 -16.90 -9.75
CA ILE A 149 -15.91 -17.34 -10.11
C ILE A 149 -15.57 -18.65 -9.41
N PHE A 150 -15.84 -18.77 -8.11
CA PHE A 150 -15.65 -20.01 -7.35
C PHE A 150 -16.37 -21.20 -8.00
N SER A 151 -17.64 -21.01 -8.37
CA SER A 151 -18.45 -22.07 -8.96
C SER A 151 -17.95 -22.46 -10.36
N ALA A 152 -17.59 -21.47 -11.17
CA ALA A 152 -17.06 -21.67 -12.51
C ALA A 152 -15.68 -22.33 -12.51
N ALA A 153 -14.78 -21.88 -11.62
CA ALA A 153 -13.45 -22.47 -11.42
C ALA A 153 -13.55 -23.90 -10.90
N SER A 154 -14.47 -24.16 -9.95
CA SER A 154 -14.73 -25.52 -9.45
C SER A 154 -15.23 -26.45 -10.57
N LYS A 155 -16.11 -25.97 -11.45
CA LYS A 155 -16.56 -26.75 -12.61
C LYS A 155 -15.42 -27.02 -13.58
N MET A 156 -14.67 -25.98 -13.94
CA MET A 156 -13.49 -26.06 -14.82
C MET A 156 -12.45 -27.06 -14.29
N ARG A 157 -12.27 -27.13 -12.97
CA ARG A 157 -11.33 -28.05 -12.32
C ARG A 157 -11.65 -29.54 -12.52
N HIS A 158 -12.92 -29.88 -12.73
CA HIS A 158 -13.39 -31.26 -12.91
C HIS A 158 -13.59 -31.63 -14.38
N GLU A 159 -13.80 -30.65 -15.25
CA GLU A 159 -14.03 -30.87 -16.68
C GLU A 159 -12.72 -30.83 -17.46
N ALA A 160 -12.51 -31.79 -18.38
CA ALA A 160 -11.38 -31.77 -19.30
C ALA A 160 -11.57 -30.65 -20.34
N THR A 161 -11.08 -29.45 -20.02
CA THR A 161 -11.18 -28.25 -20.87
C THR A 161 -9.87 -27.99 -21.60
N GLN A 162 -9.96 -27.46 -22.82
CA GLN A 162 -8.79 -27.07 -23.62
C GLN A 162 -8.08 -25.88 -22.99
N LEU A 163 -6.75 -25.90 -23.00
CA LEU A 163 -5.94 -24.92 -22.26
C LEU A 163 -6.21 -23.48 -22.73
N GLU A 164 -6.38 -23.26 -24.02
CA GLU A 164 -6.66 -21.95 -24.61
C GLU A 164 -8.00 -21.36 -24.13
N GLU A 165 -9.04 -22.19 -24.04
CA GLU A 165 -10.35 -21.79 -23.53
C GLU A 165 -10.29 -21.45 -22.04
N THR A 166 -9.53 -22.24 -21.25
CA THR A 166 -9.34 -21.94 -19.83
C THR A 166 -8.59 -20.64 -19.59
N LEU A 167 -7.58 -20.33 -20.42
CA LEU A 167 -6.81 -19.10 -20.30
C LEU A 167 -7.68 -17.85 -20.53
N SER A 168 -8.51 -17.88 -21.57
CA SER A 168 -9.44 -16.77 -21.84
C SER A 168 -10.39 -16.56 -20.67
N ALA A 169 -11.00 -17.64 -20.17
CA ALA A 169 -11.91 -17.56 -19.04
C ALA A 169 -11.24 -17.05 -17.75
N ILE A 170 -10.02 -17.49 -17.45
CA ILE A 170 -9.26 -17.02 -16.29
C ILE A 170 -8.89 -15.53 -16.43
N GLN A 171 -8.53 -15.08 -17.63
CA GLN A 171 -8.25 -13.67 -17.90
C GLN A 171 -9.52 -12.82 -17.70
N ASP A 172 -10.68 -13.28 -18.18
CA ASP A 172 -11.97 -12.62 -17.96
C ASP A 172 -12.30 -12.52 -16.47
N TRP A 173 -12.07 -13.60 -15.70
CA TRP A 173 -12.26 -13.57 -14.24
C TRP A 173 -11.32 -12.59 -13.55
N LEU A 174 -10.05 -12.50 -13.98
CA LEU A 174 -9.10 -11.52 -13.46
C LEU A 174 -9.60 -10.10 -13.71
N ASP A 175 -10.15 -9.82 -14.88
CA ASP A 175 -10.66 -8.50 -15.21
C ASP A 175 -11.97 -8.19 -14.47
N CYS A 176 -12.85 -9.19 -14.27
CA CYS A 176 -13.98 -9.07 -13.36
C CYS A 176 -13.55 -8.73 -11.92
N LEU A 177 -12.52 -9.39 -11.39
CA LEU A 177 -11.99 -9.12 -10.05
C LEU A 177 -11.42 -7.70 -9.95
N LYS A 178 -10.68 -7.23 -10.96
CA LYS A 178 -10.18 -5.84 -11.01
C LYS A 178 -11.33 -4.83 -11.00
N ASN A 179 -12.41 -5.09 -11.74
CA ASN A 179 -13.56 -4.19 -11.79
C ASN A 179 -14.27 -4.04 -10.44
N ILE A 180 -14.24 -5.06 -9.58
CA ILE A 180 -14.80 -4.97 -8.23
C ILE A 180 -13.78 -4.53 -7.16
N ALA A 181 -12.51 -4.37 -7.55
CA ALA A 181 -11.39 -3.89 -6.74
C ALA A 181 -11.25 -2.35 -6.81
N GLU A 182 -12.37 -1.65 -6.87
CA GLU A 182 -12.45 -0.20 -6.74
C GLU A 182 -13.26 0.14 -5.48
N GLU A 183 -12.83 1.15 -4.73
CA GLU A 183 -13.53 1.62 -3.53
C GLU A 183 -13.97 3.09 -3.71
N PRO A 184 -15.22 3.32 -4.14
CA PRO A 184 -15.73 4.66 -4.43
C PRO A 184 -15.98 5.50 -3.17
N GLN A 185 -16.10 4.85 -2.00
CA GLN A 185 -16.32 5.53 -0.72
C GLN A 185 -15.02 5.67 0.09
N ASN A 186 -13.88 5.85 -0.60
CA ASN A 186 -12.59 6.04 0.05
C ASN A 186 -12.45 7.48 0.60
N SER A 187 -12.58 7.63 1.92
CA SER A 187 -12.36 8.87 2.65
C SER A 187 -10.96 8.98 3.28
N MET A 188 -10.14 7.93 3.21
CA MET A 188 -8.77 7.93 3.74
C MET A 188 -7.80 8.48 2.69
N PRO A 189 -7.07 9.57 2.97
CA PRO A 189 -6.14 10.13 2.00
C PRO A 189 -4.89 9.27 1.86
N ASP A 190 -4.28 9.34 0.69
CA ASP A 190 -2.97 8.75 0.43
C ASP A 190 -1.89 9.39 1.30
N VAL A 191 -0.84 8.62 1.57
CA VAL A 191 0.39 9.14 2.13
C VAL A 191 1.20 9.78 1.00
N THR A 192 1.71 10.98 1.24
CA THR A 192 2.63 11.65 0.33
C THR A 192 3.99 11.81 0.99
N ILE A 193 5.05 11.44 0.29
CA ILE A 193 6.42 11.75 0.69
C ILE A 193 6.92 12.85 -0.25
N TRP A 194 7.28 14.00 0.32
CA TRP A 194 7.87 15.12 -0.38
C TRP A 194 9.38 15.15 -0.16
N MET A 195 10.12 15.48 -1.21
CA MET A 195 11.51 15.94 -1.12
C MET A 195 11.51 17.46 -1.07
N LEU A 196 12.24 18.00 -0.09
CA LEU A 196 12.43 19.42 0.11
C LEU A 196 13.91 19.75 -0.06
N VAL A 197 14.17 20.86 -0.74
CA VAL A 197 15.48 21.53 -0.79
C VAL A 197 15.27 22.90 -0.14
N GLY A 198 15.97 23.15 0.96
CA GLY A 198 15.68 24.28 1.85
C GLY A 198 14.25 24.23 2.39
N SER A 199 13.40 25.16 1.96
CA SER A 199 11.98 25.24 2.33
C SER A 199 11.03 25.04 1.14
N LYS A 200 11.52 24.52 0.02
CA LYS A 200 10.72 24.31 -1.21
C LYS A 200 10.56 22.84 -1.49
N ARG A 201 9.33 22.41 -1.81
CA ARG A 201 9.06 21.06 -2.33
C ARG A 201 9.58 20.99 -3.77
N VAL A 202 10.31 19.92 -4.10
CA VAL A 202 10.90 19.74 -5.45
C VAL A 202 10.48 18.42 -6.10
N ALA A 203 10.15 17.40 -5.31
CA ALA A 203 9.69 16.12 -5.83
C ALA A 203 8.77 15.43 -4.82
N TYR A 204 7.98 14.46 -5.28
CA TYR A 204 7.03 13.76 -4.43
C TYR A 204 6.71 12.36 -4.90
N CYS A 205 6.18 11.53 -4.00
CA CYS A 205 5.47 10.31 -4.37
C CYS A 205 4.22 10.17 -3.50
N ARG A 206 3.18 9.56 -4.08
CA ARG A 206 1.93 9.25 -3.38
C ARG A 206 1.79 7.75 -3.28
N ILE A 207 1.45 7.29 -2.08
CA ILE A 207 1.26 5.88 -1.72
C ILE A 207 -0.17 5.73 -1.22
N PRO A 208 -1.01 4.92 -1.88
CA PRO A 208 -2.36 4.68 -1.41
C PRO A 208 -2.41 4.12 0.01
N ALA A 209 -3.36 4.59 0.82
CA ALA A 209 -3.49 4.15 2.21
C ALA A 209 -3.69 2.63 2.32
N TYR A 210 -4.52 2.05 1.44
CA TYR A 210 -4.79 0.61 1.44
C TYR A 210 -3.54 -0.23 1.14
N ASP A 211 -2.58 0.27 0.37
CA ASP A 211 -1.34 -0.44 0.04
C ASP A 211 -0.44 -0.65 1.26
N ILE A 212 -0.55 0.20 2.27
CA ILE A 212 0.31 0.21 3.46
C ILE A 212 -0.46 -0.10 4.75
N LEU A 213 -1.75 -0.40 4.62
CA LEU A 213 -2.65 -0.67 5.73
C LEU A 213 -2.36 -2.02 6.38
N ASN A 214 -2.26 -2.01 7.70
CA ASN A 214 -2.19 -3.21 8.52
C ASN A 214 -3.59 -3.85 8.65
N GLY A 215 -3.62 -5.18 8.68
CA GLY A 215 -4.88 -5.91 8.78
C GLY A 215 -4.65 -7.41 9.03
N PRO A 216 -5.73 -8.20 9.07
CA PRO A 216 -5.63 -9.65 9.22
C PRO A 216 -5.39 -10.35 7.87
N GLY A 217 -4.46 -11.30 7.84
CA GLY A 217 -4.28 -12.24 6.72
C GLY A 217 -4.22 -11.57 5.34
N LYS A 218 -5.14 -11.94 4.45
CA LYS A 218 -5.22 -11.43 3.05
C LYS A 218 -5.64 -9.95 2.94
N ALA A 219 -6.01 -9.29 4.05
CA ALA A 219 -6.41 -7.88 4.07
C ALA A 219 -5.25 -6.91 4.32
N ILE A 220 -4.03 -7.43 4.57
CA ILE A 220 -2.82 -6.61 4.71
C ILE A 220 -2.48 -5.96 3.37
N GLY A 221 -2.16 -4.67 3.39
CA GLY A 221 -1.69 -3.94 2.23
C GLY A 221 -0.37 -4.52 1.71
N LYS A 222 -0.21 -4.62 0.38
CA LYS A 222 0.96 -5.23 -0.28
C LYS A 222 2.33 -4.65 0.13
N HIS A 223 2.36 -3.43 0.62
CA HIS A 223 3.56 -2.68 1.03
C HIS A 223 3.67 -2.49 2.53
N CYS A 224 2.66 -2.92 3.30
CA CYS A 224 2.71 -2.88 4.76
C CYS A 224 3.85 -3.78 5.25
N GLY A 225 4.69 -3.28 6.15
CA GLY A 225 5.70 -4.08 6.83
C GLY A 225 6.98 -4.36 6.05
N THR A 226 6.93 -4.25 4.73
CA THR A 226 8.00 -4.65 3.81
C THR A 226 8.81 -3.46 3.34
N THR A 227 10.08 -3.70 3.03
CA THR A 227 10.97 -2.64 2.52
C THR A 227 10.72 -2.41 1.03
N GLN A 228 10.14 -1.28 0.67
CA GLN A 228 9.85 -0.89 -0.70
C GLN A 228 10.90 0.04 -1.26
N THR A 229 11.16 -0.03 -2.57
CA THR A 229 11.97 0.98 -3.29
C THR A 229 11.00 1.85 -4.09
N ILE A 230 10.97 3.14 -3.81
CA ILE A 230 10.08 4.12 -4.44
C ILE A 230 10.91 5.18 -5.16
N PHE A 231 10.38 5.64 -6.28
CA PHE A 231 10.99 6.69 -7.09
C PHE A 231 10.12 7.93 -7.01
N LEU A 232 10.72 9.05 -6.65
CA LEU A 232 10.02 10.33 -6.58
C LEU A 232 9.77 10.86 -7.99
N LYS A 233 8.70 11.63 -8.15
CA LYS A 233 8.31 12.32 -9.38
C LYS A 233 8.58 13.82 -9.22
N PRO A 234 9.03 14.51 -10.27
CA PRO A 234 9.14 15.97 -10.23
C PRO A 234 7.75 16.60 -10.08
N LEU A 235 7.72 17.87 -9.66
CA LEU A 235 6.46 18.62 -9.60
C LEU A 235 5.85 18.82 -11.00
N PRO A 236 4.51 18.88 -11.13
CA PRO A 236 3.84 18.99 -12.43
C PRO A 236 4.26 20.19 -13.30
N ASP A 237 4.64 21.31 -12.66
CA ASP A 237 4.98 22.57 -13.33
C ASP A 237 6.46 22.66 -13.74
N GLU A 238 7.29 21.70 -13.33
CA GLU A 238 8.67 21.62 -13.79
C GLU A 238 8.74 20.87 -15.12
N LYS A 239 9.54 21.39 -16.07
CA LYS A 239 9.76 20.72 -17.37
C LYS A 239 10.08 19.25 -17.09
N LYS A 240 9.40 18.32 -17.77
CA LYS A 240 9.70 16.88 -17.69
C LYS A 240 11.20 16.67 -17.88
N GLN A 241 11.91 16.53 -16.78
CA GLN A 241 13.28 16.07 -16.80
C GLN A 241 13.21 14.55 -16.92
N ASP A 242 13.94 13.98 -17.88
CA ASP A 242 14.05 12.53 -18.05
C ASP A 242 14.78 11.84 -16.89
N ASN A 243 15.19 12.61 -15.87
CA ASN A 243 15.91 12.13 -14.71
C ASN A 243 14.97 11.90 -13.52
N ILE A 244 15.19 10.79 -12.83
CA ILE A 244 14.54 10.47 -11.57
C ILE A 244 15.11 11.40 -10.48
N PRO A 245 14.30 12.25 -9.82
CA PRO A 245 14.80 13.19 -8.80
C PRO A 245 15.47 12.50 -7.61
N ALA A 246 14.87 11.43 -7.10
CA ALA A 246 15.42 10.66 -5.99
C ALA A 246 14.80 9.25 -5.90
N GLN A 247 15.59 8.32 -5.40
CA GLN A 247 15.19 6.96 -5.07
C GLN A 247 15.21 6.78 -3.55
N LEU A 248 14.08 6.40 -2.97
CA LEU A 248 13.96 6.11 -1.54
C LEU A 248 13.72 4.62 -1.34
N ARG A 249 14.29 4.06 -0.28
CA ARG A 249 13.88 2.77 0.26
C ARG A 249 13.07 3.04 1.51
N VAL A 250 11.85 2.57 1.60
CA VAL A 250 10.94 2.95 2.69
C VAL A 250 10.21 1.74 3.21
N ARG A 251 10.05 1.67 4.52
CA ARG A 251 9.13 0.74 5.15
C ARG A 251 7.92 1.48 5.66
N PHE A 252 6.75 0.96 5.31
CA PHE A 252 5.47 1.58 5.62
C PHE A 252 4.70 0.75 6.62
N TRP A 253 3.96 1.42 7.50
CA TRP A 253 2.91 0.82 8.30
C TRP A 253 1.83 1.87 8.55
N LEU A 254 0.57 1.49 8.37
CA LEU A 254 -0.60 2.31 8.66
C LEU A 254 -1.59 1.45 9.45
N GLY A 255 -2.07 1.92 10.59
CA GLY A 255 -3.03 1.16 11.39
C GLY A 255 -3.66 1.99 12.50
N LEU A 256 -4.55 1.39 13.27
CA LEU A 256 -5.14 2.05 14.44
C LEU A 256 -4.06 2.30 15.50
N ALA A 257 -4.14 3.41 16.22
CA ALA A 257 -3.19 3.73 17.29
C ALA A 257 -3.14 2.64 18.38
N SER A 258 -4.25 1.94 18.63
CA SER A 258 -4.32 0.79 19.55
C SER A 258 -3.49 -0.41 19.10
N GLU A 259 -3.13 -0.48 17.82
CA GLU A 259 -2.36 -1.58 17.22
C GLU A 259 -0.86 -1.27 17.11
N GLU A 260 -0.39 -0.13 17.62
CA GLU A 260 1.01 0.28 17.58
C GLU A 260 1.96 -0.81 18.10
N LYS A 261 1.55 -1.56 19.13
CA LYS A 261 2.36 -2.67 19.68
C LYS A 261 2.64 -3.77 18.65
N LYS A 262 1.79 -3.92 17.63
CA LYS A 262 1.91 -4.92 16.56
C LYS A 262 2.87 -4.50 15.44
N ILE A 263 3.42 -3.27 15.45
CA ILE A 263 4.30 -2.78 14.38
C ILE A 263 5.51 -3.71 14.18
N ASN A 264 6.18 -4.10 15.27
CA ASN A 264 7.35 -4.98 15.19
C ASN A 264 7.01 -6.40 14.75
N GLU A 265 5.77 -6.85 14.96
CA GLU A 265 5.28 -8.13 14.44
C GLU A 265 4.97 -8.03 12.94
N ALA A 266 4.47 -6.88 12.52
CA ALA A 266 4.09 -6.60 11.15
C ALA A 266 5.25 -6.13 10.25
N THR A 267 6.45 -5.87 10.77
CA THR A 267 7.57 -5.29 10.02
C THR A 267 8.80 -6.20 9.95
N GLU A 268 9.52 -6.13 8.83
CA GLU A 268 10.75 -6.89 8.61
C GLU A 268 11.90 -6.42 9.54
N GLY A 269 12.09 -7.09 10.68
CA GLY A 269 13.15 -6.75 11.64
C GLY A 269 12.73 -5.74 12.70
N LYS A 270 13.57 -5.54 13.71
CA LYS A 270 13.19 -4.76 14.91
C LYS A 270 13.34 -3.27 14.68
N LEU A 271 12.23 -2.54 14.80
CA LEU A 271 12.22 -1.09 14.77
C LEU A 271 12.41 -0.59 16.21
N ALA A 272 13.62 -0.12 16.51
CA ALA A 272 13.93 0.54 17.77
C ALA A 272 13.87 2.05 17.55
N VAL A 273 12.75 2.68 17.94
CA VAL A 273 12.63 4.13 17.92
C VAL A 273 13.21 4.67 19.23
N PHE A 274 14.40 5.25 19.14
CA PHE A 274 14.95 6.07 20.22
C PHE A 274 14.42 7.50 20.02
N VAL A 275 13.33 7.84 20.69
CA VAL A 275 12.68 9.16 20.56
C VAL A 275 13.48 10.18 21.37
N GLU A 276 13.93 11.28 20.75
CA GLU A 276 14.10 12.54 21.48
C GLU A 276 12.69 13.10 21.73
N THR A 277 12.18 12.89 22.94
CA THR A 277 10.78 13.14 23.30
C THR A 277 10.44 14.63 23.18
N VAL A 278 9.86 15.06 22.06
CA VAL A 278 9.04 16.28 22.05
C VAL A 278 7.68 15.89 22.61
N LYS A 279 7.42 16.28 23.87
CA LYS A 279 6.12 16.06 24.52
C LYS A 279 5.04 16.79 23.74
N THR A 280 4.32 16.09 22.86
CA THR A 280 3.03 16.58 22.37
C THR A 280 1.98 16.22 23.40
N CYS A 281 1.44 17.24 24.08
CA CYS A 281 0.37 17.09 25.07
C CYS A 281 -0.80 16.26 24.49
N GLU A 282 -1.16 15.20 25.20
CA GLU A 282 -2.47 14.57 25.08
C GLU A 282 -3.53 15.65 25.32
N CYS A 283 -4.35 15.95 24.32
CA CYS A 283 -5.54 16.76 24.55
C CYS A 283 -6.75 15.84 24.60
N ALA A 284 -7.49 16.00 25.70
CA ALA A 284 -8.79 15.44 25.96
C ALA A 284 -9.72 15.53 24.73
N SER A 285 -10.46 14.44 24.54
CA SER A 285 -11.56 14.29 23.61
C SER A 285 -12.44 15.53 23.54
N THR A 286 -12.45 16.20 22.39
CA THR A 286 -13.55 17.10 22.04
C THR A 286 -14.64 16.25 21.42
N SER A 287 -15.80 16.23 22.07
CA SER A 287 -16.99 15.48 21.70
C SER A 287 -17.61 16.00 20.41
N ALA A 288 -17.11 15.53 19.26
CA ALA A 288 -17.81 15.52 17.98
C ALA A 288 -17.15 14.50 17.06
N LEU A 289 -17.95 13.61 16.46
CA LEU A 289 -17.58 12.50 15.56
C LEU A 289 -17.25 11.17 16.26
N HIS A 290 -18.31 10.44 16.65
CA HIS A 290 -18.26 9.02 17.05
C HIS A 290 -17.69 8.06 15.97
N ALA A 291 -17.38 8.56 14.77
CA ALA A 291 -16.90 7.79 13.62
C ALA A 291 -15.39 7.91 13.34
N CYS A 292 -14.70 8.90 13.91
CA CYS A 292 -13.27 9.12 13.67
C CYS A 292 -12.44 8.36 14.71
N ARG A 293 -11.39 7.66 14.26
CA ARG A 293 -10.44 6.99 15.13
C ARG A 293 -9.04 7.55 14.96
N ASN A 294 -8.23 7.41 16.01
CA ASN A 294 -6.83 7.77 15.97
C ASN A 294 -6.07 6.72 15.15
N VAL A 295 -5.57 7.14 13.99
CA VAL A 295 -4.78 6.34 13.05
C VAL A 295 -3.33 6.77 13.21
N LYS A 296 -2.43 5.80 13.34
CA LYS A 296 -0.99 6.05 13.35
C LYS A 296 -0.35 5.50 12.08
N SER A 297 0.62 6.24 11.57
CA SER A 297 1.39 5.86 10.39
C SER A 297 2.87 5.95 10.71
N TYR A 298 3.61 4.89 10.41
CA TYR A 298 5.06 4.80 10.62
C TYR A 298 5.78 4.64 9.29
N PHE A 299 6.82 5.44 9.11
CA PHE A 299 7.62 5.48 7.90
C PHE A 299 9.09 5.44 8.29
N GLN A 300 9.75 4.30 8.04
CA GLN A 300 11.19 4.21 8.17
C GLN A 300 11.82 4.43 6.80
N LEU A 301 12.54 5.54 6.64
CA LEU A 301 13.19 5.90 5.40
C LEU A 301 14.64 5.40 5.40
N PHE A 302 15.06 4.89 4.25
CA PHE A 302 16.39 4.41 3.93
C PHE A 302 16.78 5.07 2.59
N MET A 303 18.01 5.55 2.47
CA MET A 303 18.59 5.94 1.19
C MET A 303 19.81 5.03 0.98
N LYS A 304 20.01 4.59 -0.26
CA LYS A 304 21.27 3.96 -0.67
C LYS A 304 22.13 5.03 -1.31
#